data_AF-A0A166IB57-F1
#
_entry.id   AF-A0A166IB57-F1
#
_cell.length_a   1.000
_cell.length_b   1.000
_cell.length_c   1.000
_cell.angle_alpha   90.00
_cell.angle_beta   90.00
_cell.angle_gamma   90.00
#
_symmetry.space_group_name_H-M   'P 1'
#
loop_
_entity.id
_entity.type
_entity.pdbx_description
1 polymer ?
#
loop_
_entity_poly.entity_id
_entity_poly.type
_entity_poly.pdbx_seq_one_letter_code
_entity_poly.pdbx_strand_id
1 'polypeptide(L)'
;LDISGAFPNTVIPVLIHNMRRKGVPVEITDWIRRLNKGRTTILSFDGFLSAIFEVYSGLDQGNPLSMILYCFYAMDLLKNFGKKDELSTSFVDDTTFL
;
A
#
# COMPACT_ATOMS: atom_id res chain seq x y z
N LEU A 1 -13.31 -7.99 -8.11
CA LEU A 1 -12.46 -8.15 -6.91
C LEU A 1 -12.31 -6.78 -6.29
N ASP A 2 -12.64 -6.66 -5.02
CA ASP A 2 -12.48 -5.43 -4.24
C ASP A 2 -11.50 -5.73 -3.10
N ILE A 3 -10.40 -4.98 -3.03
CA ILE A 3 -9.36 -5.17 -2.01
C ILE A 3 -9.75 -4.41 -0.75
N SER A 4 -10.31 -5.12 0.23
CA SER A 4 -10.67 -4.53 1.52
C SER A 4 -9.44 -3.99 2.25
N GLY A 5 -9.49 -2.70 2.62
CA GLY A 5 -8.46 -2.05 3.45
C GLY A 5 -7.10 -1.94 2.76
N ALA A 6 -7.07 -1.63 1.47
CA ALA A 6 -5.86 -1.55 0.65
C ALA A 6 -4.65 -0.80 1.26
N PHE A 7 -4.81 0.49 1.61
CA PHE A 7 -3.72 1.24 2.21
C PHE A 7 -3.32 0.66 3.57
N PRO A 8 -4.23 0.48 4.56
CA PRO A 8 -3.87 -0.10 5.87
C PRO A 8 -3.23 -1.50 5.81
N ASN A 9 -3.56 -2.30 4.79
CA ASN A 9 -3.07 -3.67 4.65
C ASN A 9 -1.81 -3.79 3.78
N THR A 10 -1.25 -2.67 3.30
CA THR A 10 -0.01 -2.71 2.51
C THR A 10 1.18 -3.19 3.35
N VAL A 11 1.82 -4.26 2.91
CA VAL A 11 3.02 -4.81 3.56
C VAL A 11 4.27 -4.07 3.05
N ILE A 12 4.81 -3.17 3.88
CA ILE A 12 5.93 -2.28 3.51
C ILE A 12 7.15 -3.04 2.95
N PRO A 13 7.64 -4.15 3.55
CA PRO A 13 8.75 -4.91 2.96
C PRO A 13 8.49 -5.40 1.52
N VAL A 14 7.26 -5.83 1.22
CA VAL A 14 6.86 -6.30 -0.12
C VAL A 14 6.77 -5.12 -1.09
N LEU A 15 6.22 -3.99 -0.66
CA LEU A 15 6.23 -2.75 -1.44
C LEU A 15 7.67 -2.37 -1.84
N ILE A 16 8.60 -2.34 -0.87
CA ILE A 16 10.01 -2.01 -1.13
C ILE A 16 10.64 -3.01 -2.11
N HIS A 17 10.36 -4.30 -1.96
CA HIS A 17 10.81 -5.32 -2.91
C HIS A 17 10.31 -5.04 -4.34
N ASN A 18 9.00 -4.80 -4.50
CA ASN A 18 8.37 -4.55 -5.79
C ASN A 18 8.90 -3.28 -6.46
N MET A 19 9.14 -2.21 -5.68
CA MET A 19 9.73 -0.97 -6.18
C MET A 19 11.15 -1.19 -6.72
N ARG A 20 12.00 -1.92 -5.99
CA ARG A 20 13.35 -2.26 -6.44
C ARG A 20 13.33 -3.15 -7.69
N ARG A 21 12.44 -4.14 -7.73
CA ARG A 21 12.23 -5.00 -8.92
C ARG A 21 11.83 -4.22 -10.16
N LYS A 22 11.14 -3.08 -10.00
CA LYS A 22 10.73 -2.16 -11.07
C LYS A 22 11.74 -1.04 -11.36
N GLY A 23 12.94 -1.12 -10.79
CA GLY A 23 14.05 -0.20 -11.09
C GLY A 23 14.05 1.11 -10.32
N VAL A 24 13.22 1.25 -9.27
CA VAL A 24 13.26 2.44 -8.41
C VAL A 24 14.61 2.46 -7.64
N PRO A 25 15.35 3.58 -7.66
CA PRO A 25 16.65 3.71 -6.98
C PRO A 25 16.61 3.34 -5.49
N VAL A 26 17.70 2.75 -4.99
CA VAL A 26 17.80 2.26 -3.61
C VAL A 26 17.61 3.39 -2.62
N GLU A 27 18.12 4.58 -2.93
CA GLU A 27 18.04 5.79 -2.12
C GLU A 27 16.58 6.16 -1.83
N ILE A 28 15.72 6.10 -2.85
CA ILE A 28 14.28 6.37 -2.73
C ILE A 28 13.60 5.28 -1.92
N THR A 29 13.88 4.01 -2.22
CA THR A 29 13.25 2.89 -1.51
C THR A 29 13.66 2.82 -0.02
N ASP A 30 14.91 3.16 0.31
CA ASP A 30 15.36 3.26 1.70
C ASP A 30 14.77 4.46 2.42
N TRP A 31 14.56 5.58 1.73
CA TRP A 31 13.83 6.70 2.29
C TRP A 31 12.38 6.30 2.65
N ILE A 32 11.67 5.63 1.75
CA ILE A 32 10.29 5.12 2.02
C ILE A 32 10.29 4.11 3.17
N ARG A 33 11.27 3.21 3.22
CA ARG A 33 11.41 2.23 4.32
C ARG A 33 11.59 2.93 5.66
N ARG A 34 12.41 3.99 5.71
CA ARG A 34 12.63 4.79 6.92
C ARG A 34 11.38 5.58 7.32
N LEU A 35 10.69 6.17 6.34
CA LEU A 35 9.44 6.90 6.55
C LEU A 35 8.39 6.06 7.27
N ASN A 36 8.35 4.75 6.98
CA ASN A 36 7.37 3.83 7.55
C ASN A 36 7.85 3.10 8.82
N LYS A 37 9.06 3.37 9.32
CA LYS A 37 9.63 2.67 10.49
C LYS A 37 9.25 3.38 11.79
N GLY A 38 8.75 2.62 12.78
CA GLY A 38 8.50 3.12 14.14
C GLY A 38 7.39 4.19 14.19
N ARG A 39 6.41 4.09 13.28
CA ARG A 39 5.27 5.01 13.27
C ARG A 39 4.39 4.75 14.49
N THR A 40 3.89 5.82 15.06
CA THR A 40 2.87 5.81 16.12
C THR A 40 1.75 6.76 15.74
N THR A 41 0.53 6.48 16.20
CA THR A 41 -0.62 7.35 15.93
C THR A 41 -1.57 7.44 17.14
N ILE A 42 -2.52 8.36 17.04
CA ILE A 42 -3.63 8.56 17.96
C ILE A 42 -4.91 8.61 17.12
N LEU A 43 -5.98 8.00 17.60
CA LEU A 43 -7.32 8.18 17.03
C LEU A 43 -7.99 9.40 17.67
N SER A 44 -8.50 10.30 16.84
CA SER A 44 -9.23 11.50 17.25
C SER A 44 -10.59 11.55 16.56
N PHE A 45 -11.67 11.43 17.33
CA PHE A 45 -13.05 11.52 16.83
C PHE A 45 -14.00 11.92 17.96
N ASP A 46 -15.02 12.74 17.69
CA ASP A 46 -16.07 13.13 18.65
C ASP A 46 -15.56 13.59 20.03
N GLY A 47 -14.42 14.28 20.07
CA GLY A 47 -13.78 14.74 21.31
C GLY A 47 -13.05 13.64 22.10
N PHE A 48 -13.06 12.40 21.63
CA PHE A 48 -12.24 11.31 22.12
C PHE A 48 -10.83 11.35 21.49
N LEU A 49 -9.82 11.11 22.34
CA LEU A 49 -8.44 10.86 21.94
C LEU A 49 -8.00 9.51 22.51
N SER A 50 -7.48 8.62 21.68
CA SER A 50 -6.91 7.36 22.14
C SER A 50 -5.55 7.57 22.83
N ALA A 51 -5.06 6.53 23.50
CA ALA A 51 -3.64 6.44 23.80
C ALA A 51 -2.81 6.37 22.50
N ILE A 52 -1.52 6.72 22.58
CA ILE A 52 -0.57 6.51 21.48
C ILE A 52 -0.37 5.01 21.28
N PHE A 53 -0.41 4.54 20.04
CA PHE A 53 -0.09 3.15 19.70
C PHE A 53 0.74 3.05 18.42
N GLU A 54 1.48 1.94 18.27
CA GLU A 54 2.34 1.69 17.12
C GLU A 54 1.55 1.28 15.88
N VAL A 55 2.03 1.71 14.71
CA VAL A 55 1.49 1.36 13.39
C VAL A 55 2.48 0.43 12.68
N TYR A 56 2.15 -0.86 12.65
CA TYR A 56 3.04 -1.90 12.13
C TYR A 56 2.98 -2.09 10.61
N SER A 57 1.87 -1.72 9.98
CA SER A 57 1.64 -1.95 8.56
C SER A 57 0.82 -0.84 7.92
N GLY A 58 0.77 -0.86 6.60
CA GLY A 58 -0.11 0.00 5.82
C GLY A 58 0.45 1.37 5.49
N LEU A 59 -0.04 1.91 4.40
CA LEU A 59 0.19 3.28 3.98
C LEU A 59 -0.84 4.20 4.65
N ASP A 60 -0.42 5.42 4.99
CA ASP A 60 -1.31 6.37 5.64
C ASP A 60 -2.36 6.88 4.65
N GLN A 61 -3.64 6.75 5.01
CA GLN A 61 -4.73 7.32 4.23
C GLN A 61 -4.67 8.85 4.29
N GLY A 62 -4.88 9.51 3.15
CA GLY A 62 -4.75 10.97 3.03
C GLY A 62 -3.34 11.47 2.74
N ASN A 63 -2.32 10.61 2.77
CA ASN A 63 -0.99 10.96 2.28
C ASN A 63 -0.96 10.83 0.74
N PRO A 64 -0.65 11.89 -0.02
CA PRO A 64 -0.60 11.84 -1.49
C PRO A 64 0.34 10.78 -2.05
N LEU A 65 1.42 10.47 -1.32
CA LEU A 65 2.39 9.47 -1.74
C LEU A 65 1.84 8.05 -1.65
N SER A 66 0.87 7.80 -0.75
CA SER A 66 0.28 6.47 -0.55
C SER A 66 -0.36 5.91 -1.81
N MET A 67 -1.00 6.74 -2.64
CA MET A 67 -1.58 6.29 -3.92
C MET A 67 -0.50 5.73 -4.85
N ILE A 68 0.58 6.47 -5.04
CA ILE A 68 1.67 6.10 -5.95
C ILE A 68 2.36 4.83 -5.44
N LEU A 69 2.61 4.75 -4.14
CA LEU A 69 3.21 3.58 -3.51
C LEU A 69 2.32 2.35 -3.64
N TYR A 70 1.02 2.51 -3.46
CA TYR A 70 0.10 1.40 -3.59
C TYR A 70 0.07 0.82 -5.01
N CYS A 71 0.20 1.65 -6.06
CA CYS A 71 0.34 1.14 -7.43
C CYS A 71 1.53 0.17 -7.56
N PHE A 72 2.68 0.46 -6.94
CA PHE A 72 3.82 -0.45 -6.95
C PHE A 72 3.54 -1.79 -6.24
N TYR A 73 2.74 -1.75 -5.16
CA TYR A 73 2.32 -2.91 -4.39
C TYR A 73 1.29 -3.75 -5.16
N ALA A 74 0.18 -3.15 -5.57
CA ALA A 74 -0.96 -3.81 -6.20
C ALA A 74 -0.63 -4.43 -7.56
N MET A 75 0.24 -3.80 -8.38
CA MET A 75 0.57 -4.31 -9.71
C MET A 75 1.06 -5.76 -9.75
N ASP A 76 1.87 -6.19 -8.78
CA ASP A 76 2.36 -7.58 -8.75
C ASP A 76 1.37 -8.53 -8.07
N LEU A 77 0.51 -8.02 -7.19
CA LEU A 77 -0.61 -8.78 -6.63
C LEU A 77 -1.59 -9.14 -7.77
N LEU A 78 -1.98 -8.15 -8.57
CA LEU A 78 -2.96 -8.27 -9.65
C LEU A 78 -2.50 -9.18 -10.79
N LYS A 79 -1.20 -9.23 -11.10
CA LYS A 79 -0.66 -10.19 -12.09
C LYS A 79 -0.90 -11.66 -11.74
N ASN A 80 -1.13 -11.97 -10.46
CA ASN A 80 -1.41 -13.33 -10.02
C ASN A 80 -2.90 -13.67 -10.06
N PHE A 81 -3.77 -12.71 -10.41
CA PHE A 81 -5.22 -12.91 -10.53
C PHE A 81 -5.65 -12.73 -12.00
N GLY A 82 -6.49 -13.65 -12.49
CA GLY A 82 -6.98 -13.67 -13.87
C GLY A 82 -6.45 -14.86 -14.67
N LYS A 83 -7.29 -15.41 -15.57
CA LYS A 83 -6.87 -16.45 -16.52
C LYS A 83 -6.16 -15.82 -17.71
N LYS A 84 -5.33 -16.62 -18.41
CA LYS A 84 -4.52 -16.15 -19.55
C LYS A 84 -5.34 -15.53 -20.71
N ASP A 85 -6.62 -15.86 -20.78
CA ASP A 85 -7.57 -15.45 -21.83
C ASP A 85 -8.67 -14.51 -21.30
N GLU A 86 -8.48 -13.90 -20.13
CA GLU A 86 -9.46 -13.02 -19.46
C GLU A 86 -8.96 -11.57 -19.48
N LEU A 87 -9.85 -10.62 -19.81
CA LEU A 87 -9.48 -9.21 -19.83
C LEU A 87 -9.63 -8.63 -18.42
N SER A 88 -8.52 -8.30 -17.77
CA SER A 88 -8.53 -7.66 -16.45
C SER A 88 -8.30 -6.15 -16.54
N THR A 89 -9.13 -5.36 -15.88
CA THR A 89 -8.89 -3.93 -15.64
C THR A 89 -8.87 -3.64 -14.13
N SER A 90 -7.96 -2.77 -13.69
CA SER A 90 -7.79 -2.44 -12.28
C SER A 90 -7.71 -0.93 -12.07
N PHE A 91 -8.44 -0.45 -11.06
CA PHE A 91 -8.44 0.93 -10.60
C PHE A 91 -8.23 0.95 -9.09
N VAL A 92 -7.00 1.23 -8.66
CA VAL A 92 -6.59 1.22 -7.24
C VAL A 92 -6.95 -0.12 -6.60
N ASP A 93 -8.03 -0.18 -5.83
CA ASP A 93 -8.47 -1.36 -5.06
C ASP A 93 -9.48 -2.21 -5.82
N ASP A 94 -10.14 -1.62 -6.81
CA ASP A 94 -11.11 -2.28 -7.65
C ASP A 94 -10.41 -3.00 -8.80
N THR A 95 -10.75 -4.26 -8.99
CA THR A 95 -10.32 -5.03 -10.15
C THR A 95 -11.47 -5.79 -10.74
N THR A 96 -11.73 -5.57 -12.02
CA THR A 96 -12.79 -6.23 -12.78
C THR A 96 -12.16 -7.17 -13.78
N PHE A 97 -12.63 -8.41 -13.78
CA PHE A 97 -12.30 -9.40 -14.80
C PHE A 97 -13.49 -9.53 -15.75
N LEU A 98 -13.22 -9.54 -17.05
CA LEU A 98 -14.17 -9.60 -18.16
C LEU A 98 -13.92 -10.82 -19.04
#